data_AF-A0A2M7W8Y2-F1
#
_entry.id   AF-A0A2M7W8Y2-F1
#
_cell.length_a   1.000
_cell.length_b   1.000
_cell.length_c   1.000
_cell.angle_alpha   90.00
_cell.angle_beta   90.00
_cell.angle_gamma   90.00
#
_symmetry.space_group_name_H-M   'P 1'
#
loop_
_entity.id
_entity.type
_entity.pdbx_description
1 polymer ?
#
loop_
_entity_poly.entity_id
_entity_poly.type
_entity_poly.pdbx_seq_one_letter_code
_entity_poly.pdbx_strand_id
1 'polypeptide(L)'
;SNITEAGWTGVGYIITDPVTGSGAYKISTGKNGSWIYLVGAIFFGAIACMFLLTFGMAAILGIVWAASVMAMLLNKHMQENPNVKFSWGAFFFGVSMALFLVPRIAALFGLGIALKIGQGMAEAQVIANFNNKMDFISFINVVLDALINGI
;
A
#
# COMPACT_ATOMS: atom_id res chain seq x y z
N SER A 1 -43.47 10.30 -33.11
CA SER A 1 -43.86 10.25 -31.69
C SER A 1 -42.92 9.30 -30.96
N ASN A 2 -42.69 9.49 -29.66
CA ASN A 2 -41.77 8.65 -28.88
C ASN A 2 -42.37 7.27 -28.59
N ILE A 3 -41.51 6.25 -28.67
CA ILE A 3 -41.82 4.87 -28.30
C ILE A 3 -41.22 4.64 -26.91
N THR A 4 -41.99 4.01 -26.03
CA THR A 4 -41.55 3.63 -24.67
C THR A 4 -41.56 2.12 -24.54
N GLU A 5 -40.40 1.54 -24.26
CA GLU A 5 -40.19 0.10 -24.09
C GLU A 5 -39.16 -0.13 -22.99
N ALA A 6 -39.40 -1.08 -22.08
CA ALA A 6 -38.49 -1.47 -21.00
C ALA A 6 -37.88 -0.30 -20.17
N GLY A 7 -38.66 0.74 -19.87
CA GLY A 7 -38.20 1.91 -19.07
C GLY A 7 -37.31 2.89 -19.84
N TRP A 8 -37.17 2.70 -21.15
CA TRP A 8 -36.52 3.63 -22.06
C TRP A 8 -37.58 4.28 -22.96
N THR A 9 -37.57 5.61 -23.04
CA THR A 9 -38.49 6.39 -23.89
C THR A 9 -37.66 7.20 -24.88
N GLY A 10 -37.89 7.02 -26.18
CA GLY A 10 -37.12 7.74 -27.19
C GLY A 10 -37.66 7.64 -28.61
N VAL A 11 -36.94 8.27 -29.52
CA VAL A 11 -37.17 8.23 -30.97
C VAL A 11 -35.84 8.16 -31.69
N GLY A 12 -35.78 7.30 -32.70
CA GLY A 12 -34.71 7.30 -33.69
C GLY A 12 -35.10 8.17 -34.87
N TYR A 13 -34.19 9.03 -35.30
CA TYR A 13 -34.31 9.76 -36.56
C TYR A 13 -33.17 9.34 -37.47
N ILE A 14 -33.48 9.10 -38.74
CA ILE A 14 -32.49 8.96 -39.80
C ILE A 14 -32.36 10.32 -40.47
N ILE A 15 -31.16 10.87 -40.46
CA ILE A 15 -30.80 12.11 -41.15
C ILE A 15 -30.13 11.69 -42.44
N THR A 16 -30.76 11.93 -43.58
CA THR A 16 -30.18 11.64 -44.90
C THR A 16 -29.76 12.95 -45.57
N ASP A 17 -28.53 12.99 -46.07
CA ASP A 17 -28.07 14.05 -46.98
C ASP A 17 -28.53 13.71 -48.40
N PRO A 18 -29.42 14.52 -49.01
CA PRO A 18 -29.94 14.24 -50.35
C PRO A 18 -28.90 14.47 -51.46
N VAL A 19 -27.80 15.19 -51.19
CA VAL A 19 -26.76 15.49 -52.19
C VAL A 19 -25.72 14.38 -52.25
N THR A 20 -25.32 13.84 -51.09
CA THR A 20 -24.28 12.80 -51.02
C THR A 20 -24.83 11.38 -50.83
N GLY A 21 -26.11 11.23 -50.48
CA GLY A 21 -26.71 9.95 -50.10
C GLY A 21 -26.26 9.44 -48.72
N SER A 22 -25.52 10.25 -47.95
CA SER A 22 -25.03 9.87 -46.62
C SER A 22 -26.18 9.84 -45.59
N GLY A 23 -26.16 8.85 -44.70
CA GLY A 23 -27.15 8.71 -43.62
C GLY A 23 -26.49 8.73 -42.24
N ALA A 24 -27.10 9.43 -41.28
CA ALA A 24 -26.75 9.36 -39.87
C ALA A 24 -27.99 8.96 -39.05
N TYR A 25 -27.81 8.05 -38.09
CA TYR A 25 -28.86 7.65 -37.17
C TYR A 25 -28.66 8.35 -35.82
N LYS A 26 -29.68 9.08 -35.36
CA LYS A 26 -29.67 9.78 -34.08
C LYS A 26 -30.83 9.30 -33.21
N ILE A 27 -30.50 8.82 -32.03
CA ILE A 27 -31.48 8.49 -30.99
C ILE A 27 -31.63 9.72 -30.09
N SER A 28 -32.84 10.25 -29.92
CA SER A 28 -33.06 11.51 -29.20
C SER A 28 -32.98 11.40 -27.68
N THR A 29 -32.82 10.20 -27.13
CA THR A 29 -32.80 9.96 -25.69
C THR A 29 -31.84 8.84 -25.30
N GLY A 30 -31.42 8.88 -24.04
CA GLY A 30 -30.46 8.00 -23.41
C GLY A 30 -29.82 8.76 -22.25
N LYS A 31 -29.73 8.15 -21.07
CA LYS A 31 -28.93 8.76 -19.99
C LYS A 31 -27.49 8.85 -20.50
N ASN A 32 -26.87 10.02 -20.39
CA ASN A 32 -25.46 10.19 -20.73
C ASN A 32 -24.64 9.13 -19.98
N GLY A 33 -23.78 8.39 -20.69
CA GLY A 33 -22.89 7.38 -20.11
C GLY A 33 -21.94 7.91 -19.04
N SER A 34 -21.99 9.21 -18.72
CA SER A 34 -21.35 9.89 -17.60
C SER A 34 -21.45 9.15 -16.26
N TRP A 35 -22.53 8.39 -16.03
CA TRP A 35 -22.67 7.56 -14.83
C TRP A 35 -21.64 6.42 -14.78
N ILE A 36 -21.23 5.86 -15.93
CA ILE A 36 -20.17 4.84 -16.03
C ILE A 36 -18.83 5.45 -15.61
N TYR A 37 -18.56 6.69 -16.02
CA TYR A 37 -17.35 7.40 -15.62
C TYR A 37 -17.35 7.73 -14.13
N LEU A 38 -18.50 8.12 -13.57
CA LEU A 38 -18.64 8.38 -12.14
C LEU A 38 -18.45 7.10 -11.31
N VAL A 39 -19.09 6.00 -11.70
CA VAL A 39 -18.95 4.70 -11.05
C VAL A 39 -17.51 4.18 -11.16
N GLY A 40 -16.90 4.32 -12.34
CA GLY A 40 -15.49 3.99 -12.55
C GLY A 40 -14.55 4.81 -11.67
N ALA A 41 -14.76 6.13 -11.59
CA ALA A 41 -13.93 7.01 -10.77
C ALA A 41 -14.03 6.67 -9.27
N ILE A 42 -15.23 6.37 -8.77
CA ILE A 42 -15.44 5.94 -7.38
C ILE A 42 -14.76 4.60 -7.12
N PHE A 43 -14.91 3.64 -8.03
CA PHE A 43 -14.32 2.30 -7.90
C PHE A 43 -12.78 2.34 -7.89
N PHE A 44 -12.17 3.00 -8.88
CA PHE A 44 -10.70 3.13 -8.93
C PHE A 44 -10.15 4.04 -7.84
N GLY A 45 -10.89 5.08 -7.44
CA GLY A 45 -10.55 5.94 -6.31
C GLY A 45 -10.54 5.17 -4.99
N ALA A 46 -11.53 4.30 -4.76
CA ALA A 46 -11.57 3.45 -3.58
C ALA A 46 -10.39 2.46 -3.53
N ILE A 47 -10.03 1.84 -4.66
CA ILE A 47 -8.84 0.98 -4.75
C ILE A 47 -7.58 1.78 -4.44
N ALA A 48 -7.39 2.97 -5.02
CA ALA A 48 -6.24 3.82 -4.76
C ALA A 48 -6.14 4.23 -3.28
N CYS A 49 -7.28 4.57 -2.65
CA CYS A 49 -7.35 4.86 -1.22
C CYS A 49 -7.01 3.64 -0.36
N MET A 50 -7.49 2.44 -0.71
CA MET A 50 -7.13 1.21 0.00
C MET A 50 -5.64 0.92 -0.10
N PHE A 51 -5.04 1.07 -1.29
CA PHE A 51 -3.59 0.93 -1.46
C PHE A 51 -2.81 1.96 -0.64
N LEU A 52 -3.27 3.21 -0.61
CA LEU A 52 -2.67 4.27 0.22
C LEU A 52 -2.82 4.01 1.72
N LEU A 53 -3.92 3.43 2.17
CA LEU A 53 -4.15 3.13 3.58
C LEU A 53 -3.38 1.87 4.02
N THR A 54 -3.28 0.86 3.17
CA THR A 54 -2.59 -0.40 3.49
C THR A 54 -1.07 -0.28 3.38
N PHE A 55 -0.58 0.46 2.38
CA PHE A 55 0.85 0.56 2.11
C PHE A 55 1.43 1.95 2.39
N GLY A 56 0.59 2.93 2.74
CA GLY A 56 1.02 4.31 2.98
C GLY A 56 1.57 5.00 1.73
N MET A 57 2.28 6.11 1.95
CA MET A 57 3.12 6.80 0.95
C MET A 57 4.13 5.85 0.29
N ALA A 58 4.45 4.71 0.93
CA ALA A 58 5.41 3.74 0.40
C ALA A 58 4.89 2.96 -0.82
N ALA A 59 3.58 2.82 -1.04
CA ALA A 59 3.06 2.26 -2.29
C ALA A 59 3.31 3.19 -3.48
N ILE A 60 3.11 4.50 -3.31
CA ILE A 60 3.43 5.50 -4.34
C ILE A 60 4.92 5.43 -4.65
N LEU A 61 5.77 5.38 -3.63
CA LEU A 61 7.23 5.26 -3.81
C LEU A 61 7.62 3.91 -4.46
N GLY A 62 6.90 2.82 -4.20
CA GLY A 62 7.11 1.52 -4.85
C GLY A 62 6.72 1.49 -6.33
N ILE A 63 5.65 2.19 -6.71
CA ILE A 63 5.25 2.36 -8.11
C ILE A 63 6.26 3.24 -8.85
N VAL A 64 6.71 4.33 -8.22
CA VAL A 64 7.79 5.19 -8.73
C VAL A 64 9.09 4.38 -8.88
N TRP A 65 9.39 3.49 -7.94
CA TRP A 65 10.55 2.60 -8.00
C TRP A 65 10.47 1.63 -9.19
N ALA A 66 9.35 0.94 -9.39
CA ALA A 66 9.15 0.00 -10.50
C ALA A 66 9.22 0.69 -11.87
N ALA A 67 8.60 1.86 -12.00
CA ALA A 67 8.68 2.69 -13.21
C ALA A 67 10.13 3.15 -13.50
N SER A 68 10.90 3.43 -12.45
CA SER A 68 12.31 3.85 -12.57
C SER A 68 13.24 2.70 -12.97
N VAL A 69 13.01 1.48 -12.46
CA VAL A 69 13.73 0.26 -12.91
C VAL A 69 13.46 0.00 -14.39
N MET A 70 12.21 0.11 -14.81
CA MET A 70 11.83 -0.02 -16.22
C MET A 70 12.50 1.04 -17.10
N ALA A 71 12.55 2.30 -16.63
CA ALA A 71 13.26 3.37 -17.32
C ALA A 71 14.78 3.11 -17.42
N MET A 72 15.40 2.50 -16.41
CA MET A 72 16.82 2.13 -16.44
C MET A 72 17.11 1.01 -17.43
N LEU A 73 16.27 -0.03 -17.47
CA LEU A 73 16.38 -1.13 -18.44
C LEU A 73 16.21 -0.61 -19.87
N LEU A 74 15.27 0.30 -20.09
CA LEU A 74 15.11 1.02 -21.35
C LEU A 74 16.36 1.83 -21.69
N ASN A 75 16.95 2.54 -20.73
CA ASN A 75 18.18 3.30 -20.97
C ASN A 75 19.39 2.43 -21.28
N LYS A 76 19.53 1.24 -20.67
CA LYS A 76 20.58 0.29 -21.02
C LYS A 76 20.41 -0.20 -22.47
N HIS A 77 19.17 -0.53 -22.84
CA HIS A 77 18.83 -0.88 -24.23
C HIS A 77 19.10 0.27 -25.22
N MET A 78 18.92 1.51 -24.76
CA MET A 78 19.26 2.72 -25.51
C MET A 78 20.77 3.00 -25.55
N GLN A 79 21.57 2.55 -24.59
CA GLN A 79 23.04 2.68 -24.63
C GLN A 79 23.71 1.68 -25.57
N GLU A 80 23.14 0.49 -25.69
CA GLU A 80 23.50 -0.49 -26.73
C GLU A 80 23.21 0.06 -28.16
N ASN A 81 22.45 1.16 -28.26
CA ASN A 81 22.14 1.90 -29.49
C ASN A 81 22.66 3.37 -29.40
N PRO A 82 23.90 3.66 -29.81
CA PRO A 82 24.71 4.83 -29.36
C PRO A 82 24.20 6.25 -29.70
N ASN A 83 22.99 6.40 -30.26
CA ASN A 83 22.36 7.71 -30.49
C ASN A 83 21.63 8.29 -29.26
N VAL A 84 21.74 7.69 -28.07
CA VAL A 84 20.93 8.09 -26.89
C VAL A 84 21.82 8.54 -25.71
N LYS A 85 21.56 9.75 -25.20
CA LYS A 85 22.37 10.44 -24.17
C LYS A 85 21.79 10.30 -22.75
N PHE A 86 22.68 10.41 -21.74
CA PHE A 86 22.50 10.51 -20.27
C PHE A 86 21.08 10.27 -19.68
N SER A 87 20.96 9.24 -18.83
CA SER A 87 19.70 8.86 -18.16
C SER A 87 19.53 9.55 -16.81
N TRP A 88 18.70 10.59 -16.80
CA TRP A 88 18.21 11.22 -15.56
C TRP A 88 17.43 10.25 -14.66
N GLY A 89 16.81 9.22 -15.25
CA GLY A 89 16.06 8.20 -14.50
C GLY A 89 16.94 7.39 -13.55
N ALA A 90 18.15 7.03 -13.97
CA ALA A 90 19.09 6.25 -13.14
C ALA A 90 19.65 7.08 -11.95
N PHE A 91 19.83 8.40 -12.13
CA PHE A 91 20.31 9.28 -11.06
C PHE A 91 19.27 9.48 -9.96
N PHE A 92 18.04 9.84 -10.32
CA PHE A 92 16.95 9.99 -9.35
C PHE A 92 16.55 8.65 -8.69
N PHE A 93 16.78 7.52 -9.38
CA PHE A 93 16.65 6.18 -8.81
C PHE A 93 17.63 5.94 -7.64
N GLY A 94 18.90 6.30 -7.79
CA GLY A 94 19.90 6.12 -6.71
C GLY A 94 19.57 6.94 -5.46
N VAL A 95 19.17 8.21 -5.63
CA VAL A 95 18.82 9.11 -4.51
C VAL A 95 17.56 8.64 -3.78
N SER A 96 16.54 8.19 -4.51
CA SER A 96 15.29 7.70 -3.90
C SER A 96 15.47 6.38 -3.15
N MET A 97 16.34 5.46 -3.62
CA MET A 97 16.67 4.22 -2.91
C MET A 97 17.34 4.46 -1.55
N ALA A 98 18.26 5.43 -1.49
CA ALA A 98 18.93 5.81 -0.25
C ALA A 98 17.94 6.35 0.80
N LEU A 99 16.97 7.16 0.37
CA LEU A 99 15.96 7.74 1.25
C LEU A 99 14.90 6.72 1.71
N PHE A 100 14.67 5.64 0.96
CA PHE A 100 13.69 4.60 1.31
C PHE A 100 14.25 3.54 2.28
N LEU A 101 15.48 3.08 2.06
CA LEU A 101 16.07 1.98 2.82
C LEU A 101 16.65 2.42 4.17
N VAL A 102 17.27 3.60 4.23
CA VAL A 102 17.96 4.07 5.45
C VAL A 102 17.01 4.22 6.65
N PRO A 103 15.82 4.85 6.53
CA PRO A 103 14.91 4.98 7.66
C PRO A 103 14.33 3.63 8.12
N ARG A 104 14.14 2.68 7.20
CA ARG A 104 13.58 1.35 7.52
C ARG A 104 14.60 0.46 8.22
N ILE A 105 15.85 0.49 7.78
CA ILE A 105 16.93 -0.21 8.46
C ILE A 105 17.08 0.38 9.87
N ALA A 106 17.09 1.72 10.00
CA ALA A 106 17.12 2.37 11.31
C ALA A 106 15.94 2.00 12.22
N ALA A 107 14.72 1.92 11.67
CA ALA A 107 13.52 1.52 12.42
C ALA A 107 13.56 0.05 12.86
N LEU A 108 14.04 -0.87 12.01
CA LEU A 108 14.23 -2.28 12.36
C LEU A 108 15.28 -2.46 13.46
N PHE A 109 16.37 -1.70 13.39
CA PHE A 109 17.36 -1.67 14.47
C PHE A 109 16.78 -1.10 15.77
N GLY A 110 16.02 -0.01 15.70
CA GLY A 110 15.35 0.59 16.85
C GLY A 110 14.35 -0.37 17.51
N LEU A 111 13.57 -1.11 16.72
CA LEU A 111 12.65 -2.14 17.20
C LEU A 111 13.38 -3.27 17.92
N GLY A 112 14.50 -3.74 17.37
CA GLY A 112 15.34 -4.77 18.00
C GLY A 112 15.89 -4.35 19.36
N ILE A 113 16.30 -3.08 19.50
CA ILE A 113 16.75 -2.51 20.78
C ILE A 113 15.59 -2.42 21.77
N ALA A 114 14.43 -1.92 21.34
CA ALA A 114 13.25 -1.80 22.19
C ALA A 114 12.77 -3.14 22.75
N LEU A 115 12.81 -4.21 21.93
CA LEU A 115 12.46 -5.56 22.35
C LEU A 115 13.42 -6.11 23.43
N LYS A 116 14.73 -5.90 23.26
CA LYS A 116 15.73 -6.31 24.26
C LYS A 116 15.55 -5.58 25.60
N ILE A 117 15.27 -4.28 25.56
CA ILE A 117 15.02 -3.49 26.77
C ILE A 117 13.75 -3.98 27.47
N GLY A 118 12.67 -4.22 26.72
CA GLY A 118 11.40 -4.72 27.27
C GLY A 118 11.53 -6.08 27.97
N GLN A 119 12.33 -6.99 27.41
CA GLN A 119 12.63 -8.28 28.04
C GLN A 119 13.38 -8.12 29.37
N GLY A 120 14.41 -7.28 29.40
CA GLY A 120 15.16 -7.01 30.64
C GLY A 120 14.31 -6.35 31.73
N MET A 121 13.39 -5.45 31.37
CA MET A 121 12.45 -4.85 32.32
C MET A 121 11.46 -5.86 32.89
N ALA A 122 10.95 -6.77 32.06
CA ALA A 122 10.06 -7.83 32.51
C ALA A 122 10.78 -8.79 33.49
N GLU A 123 12.02 -9.18 33.19
CA GLU A 123 12.84 -10.02 34.08
C GLU A 123 13.13 -9.32 35.41
N ALA A 124 13.51 -8.04 35.37
CA ALA A 124 13.76 -7.25 36.57
C ALA A 124 12.51 -7.11 37.45
N GLN A 125 11.33 -6.96 36.84
CA GLN A 125 10.06 -6.85 37.57
C GLN A 125 9.65 -8.19 38.21
N VAL A 126 9.94 -9.33 37.56
CA VAL A 126 9.72 -10.66 38.15
C VAL A 126 10.64 -10.89 39.35
N ILE A 127 11.92 -10.53 39.24
CA ILE A 127 12.90 -10.66 40.34
C ILE A 127 12.53 -9.76 41.52
N ALA A 128 12.14 -8.51 41.26
CA ALA A 128 11.70 -7.57 42.30
C ALA A 128 10.45 -8.08 43.04
N ASN A 129 9.48 -8.66 42.32
CA ASN A 129 8.29 -9.25 42.93
C ASN A 129 8.60 -10.51 43.74
N PHE A 130 9.61 -11.29 43.35
CA PHE A 130 10.05 -12.46 44.10
C PHE A 130 10.72 -12.04 45.42
N ASN A 131 11.63 -11.06 45.37
CA ASN A 131 12.34 -10.55 46.55
C ASN A 131 11.40 -9.85 47.55
N ASN A 132 10.39 -9.13 47.07
CA ASN A 132 9.44 -8.45 47.97
C ASN A 132 8.44 -9.39 48.64
N LYS A 133 8.23 -10.60 48.11
CA LYS A 133 7.30 -11.59 48.68
C LYS A 133 7.97 -12.62 49.58
N MET A 134 9.30 -12.72 49.51
CA MET A 134 10.06 -13.72 50.25
C MET A 134 10.85 -13.05 51.36
N ASP A 135 10.23 -12.90 52.53
CA ASP A 135 10.94 -12.63 53.77
C ASP A 135 12.00 -13.75 54.00
N PHE A 136 13.21 -13.38 54.43
CA PHE A 136 14.29 -14.30 54.77
C PHE A 136 13.84 -15.41 55.74
N ILE A 137 12.95 -15.09 56.67
CA ILE A 137 12.36 -16.08 57.60
C ILE A 137 11.44 -17.04 56.84
N SER A 138 10.66 -16.54 55.89
CA SER A 138 9.79 -17.37 55.04
C SER A 138 10.62 -18.28 54.11
N PHE A 139 11.75 -17.78 53.59
CA PHE A 139 12.69 -18.59 52.82
C PHE A 139 13.31 -19.71 53.67
N ILE A 140 13.78 -19.39 54.87
CA ILE A 140 14.31 -20.38 55.81
C ILE A 140 13.26 -21.44 56.12
N ASN A 141 12.00 -21.04 56.36
CA ASN A 141 10.92 -21.98 56.65
C ASN A 141 10.61 -22.89 55.44
N VAL A 142 10.60 -22.36 54.22
CA VAL A 142 10.41 -23.16 52.99
C VAL A 142 11.57 -24.15 52.79
N VAL A 143 12.82 -23.72 53.01
CA VAL A 143 14.00 -24.59 52.90
C VAL A 143 14.01 -25.66 54.00
N LEU A 144 13.63 -25.30 55.24
CA LEU A 144 13.48 -26.25 56.33
C LEU A 144 12.39 -27.28 56.03
N ASP A 145 11.24 -26.84 55.54
CA ASP A 145 10.13 -27.74 55.20
C ASP A 145 10.53 -28.70 54.07
N ALA A 146 11.28 -28.26 53.08
CA ALA A 146 11.80 -29.11 52.01
C ALA A 146 12.81 -30.15 52.52
N LEU A 147 13.70 -29.75 53.44
CA LEU A 147 14.69 -30.64 54.07
C LEU A 147 14.06 -31.65 55.04
N ILE A 148 13.01 -31.25 55.78
CA ILE A 148 12.36 -32.08 56.79
C ILE A 148 11.37 -33.04 56.13
N ASN A 149 10.58 -32.58 55.15
CA ASN A 149 9.51 -33.36 54.56
C ASN A 149 9.91 -34.11 53.28
N GLY A 150 11.15 -33.93 52.80
CA GLY A 150 11.71 -34.69 51.69
C GLY A 150 10.97 -34.48 50.37
N ILE A 151 11.29 -33.39 49.68
CA ILE A 151 11.17 -33.31 48.22
C ILE A 151 12.57 -33.46 47.61
#